data_AF-A0A317F5H6-F1
#
_entry.id   AF-A0A317F5H6-F1
#
_cell.length_a   1.000
_cell.length_b   1.000
_cell.length_c   1.000
_cell.angle_alpha   90.00
_cell.angle_beta   90.00
_cell.angle_gamma   90.00
#
_symmetry.space_group_name_H-M   'P 1'
#
loop_
_entity.id
_entity.type
_entity.pdbx_description
1 polymer ?
#
loop_
_entity_poly.entity_id
_entity_poly.type
_entity_poly.pdbx_seq_one_letter_code
_entity_poly.pdbx_strand_id
1 'polypeptide(L)'
;MATDQYHEPPQELSEETRTFARMITSLTEEAEAIGWYEQRIALEKDPEAKAIMENAQQEEMKHFGMDLEFLLRKKDKWKITLEAILFKKGNIVELGSKGEEAAE
;
A
#
# COMPACT_ATOMS: atom_id res chain seq x y z
N MET A 1 -0.75 18.18 -6.31
CA MET A 1 0.26 18.59 -5.31
C MET A 1 1.48 17.76 -5.62
N ALA A 2 2.62 18.37 -5.94
CA ALA A 2 3.85 17.61 -6.14
C ALA A 2 4.36 17.22 -4.75
N THR A 3 4.20 15.95 -4.38
CA THR A 3 4.83 15.42 -3.18
C THR A 3 6.33 15.36 -3.44
N ASP A 4 7.10 16.01 -2.58
CA ASP A 4 8.55 15.87 -2.61
C ASP A 4 8.85 14.43 -2.17
N GLN A 5 9.14 13.56 -3.15
CA GLN A 5 9.26 12.11 -2.98
C GLN A 5 10.33 11.71 -1.94
N TYR A 6 11.28 12.60 -1.66
CA TYR A 6 12.41 12.35 -0.80
C TYR A 6 12.45 13.34 0.36
N HIS A 7 12.73 12.83 1.56
CA HIS A 7 13.00 13.66 2.74
C HIS A 7 14.49 13.96 2.94
N GLU A 8 15.36 13.31 2.16
CA GLU A 8 16.81 13.44 2.19
C GLU A 8 17.33 13.74 0.77
N PRO A 9 18.53 14.36 0.61
CA PRO A 9 19.09 14.66 -0.70
C PRO A 9 19.15 13.42 -1.61
N PRO A 10 18.45 13.39 -2.77
CA PRO A 10 18.37 12.19 -3.61
C PRO A 10 19.72 11.68 -4.12
N GLN A 11 20.72 12.56 -4.20
CA GLN A 11 22.09 12.24 -4.63
C GLN A 11 22.87 11.47 -3.56
N GLU A 12 22.44 11.51 -2.30
CA GLU A 12 23.04 10.77 -1.18
C GLU A 12 22.39 9.39 -0.99
N LEU A 13 21.27 9.13 -1.65
CA LEU A 13 20.54 7.87 -1.57
C LEU A 13 21.06 6.83 -2.58
N SER A 14 21.18 5.59 -2.14
CA SER A 14 21.49 4.46 -3.03
C SER A 14 20.37 4.24 -4.06
N GLU A 15 20.70 3.62 -5.19
CA GLU A 15 19.71 3.26 -6.22
C GLU A 15 18.60 2.35 -5.66
N GLU A 16 18.95 1.45 -4.75
CA GLU A 16 17.99 0.60 -4.05
C GLU A 16 17.02 1.44 -3.21
N THR A 17 17.52 2.40 -2.43
CA THR A 17 16.69 3.27 -1.59
C THR A 17 15.77 4.14 -2.43
N ARG A 18 16.26 4.66 -3.56
CA ARG A 18 15.44 5.42 -4.50
C ARG A 18 14.39 4.56 -5.19
N THR A 19 14.68 3.28 -5.43
CA THR A 19 13.69 2.31 -5.93
C THR A 19 12.63 2.01 -4.89
N PHE A 20 13.04 1.81 -3.63
CA PHE A 20 12.12 1.63 -2.53
C PHE A 20 11.20 2.85 -2.35
N ALA A 21 11.73 4.07 -2.38
CA ALA A 21 10.95 5.31 -2.31
C ALA A 21 9.91 5.41 -3.43
N ARG A 22 10.26 5.01 -4.67
CA ARG A 22 9.30 4.93 -5.79
C ARG A 22 8.16 3.99 -5.50
N MET A 23 8.46 2.76 -5.07
CA MET A 23 7.43 1.76 -4.80
C MET A 23 6.54 2.12 -3.61
N ILE A 24 7.08 2.77 -2.57
CA ILE A 24 6.30 3.29 -1.46
C ILE A 24 5.38 4.43 -1.91
N THR A 25 5.87 5.32 -2.77
CA THR A 25 5.06 6.42 -3.31
C THR A 25 3.89 5.85 -4.11
N SER A 26 4.15 4.90 -5.02
CA SER A 26 3.10 4.22 -5.80
C SER A 26 2.07 3.53 -4.89
N LEU A 27 2.51 2.72 -3.93
CA LEU A 27 1.60 2.09 -2.95
C LEU A 27 0.72 3.11 -2.20
N THR A 28 1.28 4.27 -1.86
CA THR A 28 0.57 5.36 -1.18
C THR A 28 -0.48 6.00 -2.09
N GLU A 29 -0.11 6.31 -3.33
CA GLU A 29 -1.03 6.87 -4.34
C GLU A 29 -2.22 5.93 -4.61
N GLU A 30 -1.97 4.62 -4.70
CA GLU A 30 -3.05 3.63 -4.86
C GLU A 30 -3.99 3.61 -3.64
N ALA A 31 -3.44 3.63 -2.43
CA ALA A 31 -4.23 3.67 -1.20
C ALA A 31 -5.08 4.96 -1.11
N GLU A 32 -4.52 6.11 -1.51
CA GLU A 32 -5.25 7.37 -1.60
C GLU A 32 -6.39 7.29 -2.62
N ALA A 33 -6.12 6.76 -3.82
CA ALA A 33 -7.11 6.60 -4.87
C ALA A 33 -8.26 5.68 -4.42
N ILE A 34 -7.96 4.54 -3.79
CA ILE A 34 -8.95 3.62 -3.20
C ILE A 34 -9.84 4.38 -2.20
N GLY A 35 -9.24 5.13 -1.29
CA GLY A 35 -9.95 5.91 -0.28
C GLY A 35 -10.79 7.05 -0.85
N TRP A 36 -10.34 7.69 -1.94
CA TRP A 36 -11.11 8.72 -2.63
C TRP A 36 -12.31 8.14 -3.36
N TYR A 37 -12.13 7.01 -4.07
CA TYR A 37 -13.24 6.34 -4.74
C TYR A 37 -14.27 5.84 -3.74
N GLU A 38 -13.86 5.29 -2.60
CA GLU A 38 -14.78 4.84 -1.54
C GLU A 38 -15.75 5.97 -1.12
N GLN A 39 -15.21 7.17 -0.88
CA GLN A 39 -15.98 8.35 -0.52
C GLN A 39 -16.92 8.81 -1.64
N ARG A 40 -16.45 8.80 -2.89
CA ARG A 40 -17.23 9.24 -4.05
C ARG A 40 -18.37 8.26 -4.33
N ILE A 41 -18.10 6.96 -4.36
CA ILE A 41 -19.07 5.87 -4.59
C ILE A 41 -20.19 5.93 -3.54
N ALA A 42 -19.88 6.28 -2.30
CA ALA A 42 -20.86 6.41 -1.21
C ALA A 42 -21.88 7.53 -1.43
N LEU A 43 -21.55 8.57 -2.21
CA LEU A 43 -22.40 9.75 -2.43
C LEU A 43 -22.91 9.92 -3.87
N GLU A 44 -22.31 9.21 -4.84
CA GLU A 44 -22.65 9.33 -6.26
C GLU A 44 -24.08 8.85 -6.54
N LYS A 45 -24.81 9.66 -7.31
CA LYS A 45 -26.20 9.43 -7.69
C LYS A 45 -26.33 8.98 -9.14
N ASP A 46 -25.38 9.36 -9.99
CA ASP A 46 -25.36 8.91 -11.37
C ASP A 46 -24.85 7.45 -11.45
N PRO A 47 -25.66 6.51 -11.96
CA PRO A 47 -25.30 5.10 -11.96
C PRO A 47 -24.13 4.76 -12.91
N GLU A 48 -23.94 5.53 -13.99
CA GLU A 48 -22.83 5.33 -14.92
C GLU A 48 -21.52 5.81 -14.30
N ALA A 49 -21.52 7.00 -13.69
CA ALA A 49 -20.35 7.50 -12.96
C ALA A 49 -19.97 6.57 -11.80
N LYS A 50 -20.95 6.05 -11.05
CA LYS A 50 -20.71 5.11 -9.96
C LYS A 50 -20.05 3.82 -10.45
N ALA A 51 -20.56 3.23 -11.53
CA ALA A 51 -20.00 2.00 -12.10
C ALA A 51 -18.56 2.20 -12.59
N ILE A 52 -18.25 3.36 -13.18
CA ILE A 52 -16.88 3.71 -13.59
C ILE A 52 -15.95 3.78 -12.37
N MET A 53 -16.40 4.42 -11.29
CA MET A 53 -15.61 4.56 -10.06
C MET A 53 -15.40 3.23 -9.34
N GLU A 54 -16.42 2.36 -9.29
CA GLU A 54 -16.29 1.01 -8.72
C GLU A 54 -15.28 0.16 -9.52
N ASN A 55 -15.31 0.24 -10.85
CA ASN A 55 -14.33 -0.46 -11.68
C ASN A 55 -12.91 0.08 -11.45
N ALA A 56 -12.75 1.41 -11.45
CA ALA A 56 -11.45 2.04 -11.21
C ALA A 56 -10.88 1.67 -9.83
N GLN A 57 -11.69 1.76 -8.76
CA GLN A 57 -11.27 1.40 -7.40
C GLN A 57 -10.78 -0.05 -7.31
N GLN A 58 -11.47 -0.98 -7.98
CA GLN A 58 -11.06 -2.39 -8.00
C GLN A 58 -9.73 -2.60 -8.73
N GLU A 59 -9.43 -1.80 -9.75
CA GLU A 59 -8.13 -1.82 -10.44
C GLU A 59 -7.00 -1.29 -9.54
N GLU A 60 -7.25 -0.25 -8.74
CA GLU A 60 -6.23 0.27 -7.81
C GLU A 60 -5.91 -0.73 -6.68
N MET A 61 -6.89 -1.53 -6.24
CA MET A 61 -6.63 -2.64 -5.30
C MET A 61 -5.63 -3.66 -5.87
N LYS A 62 -5.66 -3.90 -7.18
CA LYS A 62 -4.71 -4.77 -7.88
C LYS A 62 -3.32 -4.12 -7.92
N HIS A 63 -3.23 -2.83 -8.24
CA HIS A 63 -1.95 -2.10 -8.23
C HIS A 63 -1.34 -2.05 -6.82
N PHE A 64 -2.14 -1.73 -5.80
CA PHE A 64 -1.74 -1.76 -4.39
C PHE A 64 -1.14 -3.12 -4.00
N GLY A 65 -1.80 -4.22 -4.36
CA GLY A 65 -1.30 -5.57 -4.06
C GLY A 65 0.02 -5.89 -4.75
N MET A 66 0.20 -5.44 -6.00
CA MET A 66 1.45 -5.63 -6.76
C MET A 66 2.63 -4.87 -6.14
N ASP A 67 2.40 -3.61 -5.74
CA ASP A 67 3.41 -2.77 -5.11
C ASP A 67 3.81 -3.29 -3.73
N LEU A 68 2.82 -3.70 -2.93
CA LEU A 68 3.06 -4.29 -1.61
C LEU A 68 3.92 -5.55 -1.74
N GLU A 69 3.54 -6.48 -2.62
CA GLU A 69 4.29 -7.72 -2.83
C GLU A 69 5.74 -7.47 -3.27
N PHE A 70 6.00 -6.48 -4.13
CA PHE A 70 7.37 -6.10 -4.49
C PHE A 70 8.18 -5.69 -3.25
N LEU A 71 7.59 -4.87 -2.36
CA LEU A 71 8.24 -4.42 -1.13
C LEU A 71 8.54 -5.60 -0.18
N LEU A 72 7.62 -6.56 -0.05
CA LEU A 72 7.82 -7.76 0.79
C LEU A 72 8.94 -8.65 0.28
N ARG A 73 9.14 -8.75 -1.03
CA ARG A 73 10.29 -9.45 -1.62
C ARG A 73 11.64 -8.77 -1.37
N LYS A 74 11.63 -7.50 -0.96
CA LYS A 74 12.84 -6.70 -0.71
C LYS A 74 13.14 -6.49 0.77
N LYS A 75 12.20 -6.79 1.67
CA LYS A 75 12.30 -6.53 3.10
C LYS A 75 11.89 -7.77 3.90
N ASP A 76 12.85 -8.63 4.21
CA ASP A 76 12.61 -9.92 4.89
C ASP A 76 11.85 -9.75 6.21
N LYS A 77 12.22 -8.75 7.02
CA LYS A 77 11.50 -8.46 8.27
C LYS A 77 10.03 -8.13 8.04
N TRP A 78 9.73 -7.30 7.04
CA TRP A 78 8.35 -6.94 6.69
C TRP A 78 7.56 -8.15 6.23
N LYS A 79 8.17 -9.01 5.41
CA LYS A 79 7.55 -10.25 4.95
C LYS A 79 7.17 -11.14 6.12
N ILE A 80 8.10 -11.41 7.05
CA ILE A 80 7.86 -12.25 8.23
C ILE A 80 6.71 -11.66 9.07
N THR A 81 6.76 -10.36 9.36
CA THR A 81 5.72 -9.69 10.15
C THR A 81 4.35 -9.74 9.46
N LEU A 82 4.28 -9.50 8.14
CA LEU A 82 3.00 -9.50 7.42
C LEU A 82 2.44 -10.92 7.19
N GLU A 83 3.27 -11.95 7.04
CA GLU A 83 2.81 -13.35 7.00
C GLU A 83 2.13 -13.79 8.31
N ALA A 84 2.51 -13.20 9.44
CA ALA A 84 1.87 -13.44 10.74
C ALA A 84 0.49 -12.77 10.87
N ILE A 85 0.25 -11.69 10.12
CA ILE A 85 -0.97 -10.87 10.19
C ILE A 85 -1.98 -11.28 9.10
N LEU A 86 -1.53 -11.36 7.85
CA LEU A 86 -2.38 -11.47 6.68
C LEU A 86 -3.08 -12.83 6.61
N PHE A 87 -4.37 -12.79 6.24
CA PHE A 87 -5.22 -13.98 6.05
C PHE A 87 -5.36 -14.88 7.29
N LYS A 88 -5.12 -14.33 8.49
CA LYS A 88 -5.32 -15.01 9.78
C LYS A 88 -6.58 -14.52 10.47
N LYS A 89 -7.15 -15.37 11.33
CA LYS A 89 -8.23 -14.99 12.25
C LYS A 89 -7.63 -14.58 13.60
N GLY A 90 -8.35 -13.76 14.36
CA GLY A 90 -7.97 -13.36 15.71
C GLY A 90 -7.67 -11.87 15.82
N ASN A 91 -7.03 -11.48 16.92
CA ASN A 91 -6.65 -10.10 17.17
C ASN A 91 -5.46 -9.69 16.31
N ILE A 92 -5.65 -8.71 15.42
CA ILE A 92 -4.63 -8.22 14.49
C ILE A 92 -3.41 -7.64 15.22
N VAL A 93 -3.62 -6.92 16.33
CA VAL A 93 -2.53 -6.31 17.10
C VAL A 93 -1.68 -7.40 17.75
N GLU A 94 -2.29 -8.41 18.36
CA GLU A 94 -1.55 -9.54 18.95
C GLU A 94 -0.77 -10.35 17.91
N LEU A 95 -1.35 -10.54 16.71
CA LEU A 95 -0.66 -11.19 15.60
C LEU A 95 0.51 -10.35 15.08
N GLY A 96 0.33 -9.03 15.03
CA GLY A 96 1.38 -8.07 14.67
C GLY A 96 2.56 -8.13 15.63
N SER A 97 2.30 -8.09 16.95
CA SER A 97 3.36 -8.20 17.97
C SER A 97 4.14 -9.51 17.84
N LYS A 98 3.46 -10.64 17.65
CA LYS A 98 4.13 -11.94 17.43
C LYS A 98 4.95 -11.97 16.14
N GLY A 99 4.46 -11.33 15.08
CA GLY A 99 5.16 -11.22 13.80
C GLY A 99 6.38 -10.31 13.86
N GLU A 100 6.34 -9.26 14.68
CA GLU A 100 7.47 -8.38 14.97
C GLU A 100 8.55 -9.13 15.76
N GLU A 101 8.18 -9.80 16.86
CA GLU A 101 9.08 -10.64 17.66
C GLU A 101 9.75 -11.74 16.81
N ALA A 102 9.03 -12.32 15.85
CA ALA A 102 9.58 -13.34 14.94
C ALA A 102 10.54 -12.77 13.88
N ALA A 103 10.51 -11.46 13.63
CA ALA A 103 11.34 -10.79 12.63
C ALA A 103 12.60 -10.13 13.25
N GLU A 104 12.75 -10.13 14.57
CA GLU A 104 13.95 -9.67 15.27
C GLU A 104 15.16 -10.57 15.02
#